data_AF-A0A3A4KEX8-F1
#
_entry.id   AF-A0A3A4KEX8-F1
#
_cell.length_a   1.000
_cell.length_b   1.000
_cell.length_c   1.000
_cell.angle_alpha   90.00
_cell.angle_beta   90.00
_cell.angle_gamma   90.00
#
_symmetry.space_group_name_H-M   'P 1'
#
loop_
_entity.id
_entity.type
_entity.pdbx_description
1 polymer ?
#
loop_
_entity_poly.entity_id
_entity_poly.type
_entity_poly.pdbx_seq_one_letter_code
_entity_poly.pdbx_strand_id
1 'polypeptide(L)'
;MLRLRDGGNVVAACALEILVMLGRLPGARTVGDISHITGYSIAATAAALDWLERRGSVRRVGAWAITAATRSELSTRPETFSYLQRVAVTALYRCGARTGDEIAWRAGESATDVHRVLAWLYRHRRLYHVTAYQLASKKEPASWDQ
;
A
#
# COMPACT_ATOMS: atom_id res chain seq x y z
N MET A 1 -2.48 5.52 41.46
CA MET A 1 -2.27 4.33 40.61
C MET A 1 -3.48 4.21 39.67
N LEU A 2 -3.44 4.90 38.52
CA LEU A 2 -4.53 4.92 37.52
C LEU A 2 -4.14 4.00 36.35
N ARG A 3 -4.87 2.91 36.16
CA ARG A 3 -4.65 1.90 35.12
C ARG A 3 -5.65 2.07 33.96
N LEU A 4 -5.13 2.16 32.74
CA LEU A 4 -5.66 1.48 31.54
C LEU A 4 -7.04 1.89 30.98
N ARG A 5 -7.40 3.19 30.93
CA ARG A 5 -8.54 3.65 30.09
C ARG A 5 -8.14 4.45 28.84
N ASP A 6 -6.91 4.94 28.76
CA ASP A 6 -6.52 5.87 27.68
C ASP A 6 -6.12 5.15 26.37
N GLY A 7 -5.65 3.91 26.44
CA GLY A 7 -5.15 3.20 25.26
C GLY A 7 -6.22 2.87 24.21
N GLY A 8 -7.45 2.56 24.64
CA GLY A 8 -8.55 2.23 23.72
C GLY A 8 -9.10 3.45 22.98
N ASN A 9 -9.09 4.62 23.63
CA ASN A 9 -9.60 5.86 23.06
C ASN A 9 -8.62 6.41 22.00
N VAL A 10 -7.31 6.28 22.26
CA VAL A 10 -6.26 6.64 21.30
C VAL A 10 -6.31 5.76 20.05
N VAL A 11 -6.46 4.44 20.19
CA VAL A 11 -6.55 3.54 19.03
C VAL A 11 -7.78 3.85 18.16
N ALA A 12 -8.94 4.13 18.78
CA ALA A 12 -10.15 4.47 18.05
C ALA A 12 -10.03 5.81 17.30
N ALA A 13 -9.45 6.83 17.93
CA ALA A 13 -9.18 8.12 17.29
C ALA A 13 -8.22 7.98 16.09
N CYS A 14 -7.10 7.29 16.29
CA CYS A 14 -6.15 6.98 15.21
C CYS A 14 -6.82 6.21 14.06
N ALA A 15 -7.65 5.22 14.39
CA ALA A 15 -8.35 4.40 13.40
C ALA A 15 -9.31 5.22 12.53
N LEU A 16 -10.06 6.15 13.11
CA LEU A 16 -10.95 7.03 12.36
C LEU A 16 -10.17 7.92 11.38
N GLU A 17 -9.09 8.54 11.83
CA GLU A 17 -8.25 9.37 10.96
C GLU A 17 -7.61 8.57 9.83
N ILE A 18 -7.12 7.36 10.14
CA ILE A 18 -6.57 6.45 9.12
C ILE A 18 -7.62 6.07 8.08
N LEU A 19 -8.86 5.80 8.48
CA LEU A 19 -9.96 5.53 7.54
C LEU A 19 -10.23 6.72 6.63
N VAL A 20 -10.36 7.92 7.20
CA VAL A 20 -10.57 9.15 6.44
C VAL A 20 -9.42 9.36 5.45
N MET A 21 -8.18 9.13 5.88
CA MET A 21 -7.00 9.28 5.05
C MET A 21 -6.97 8.26 3.91
N LEU A 22 -7.22 6.98 4.19
CA LEU A 22 -7.30 5.94 3.16
C LEU A 22 -8.46 6.17 2.17
N GLY A 23 -9.54 6.83 2.59
CA GLY A 23 -10.60 7.28 1.67
C GLY A 23 -10.16 8.40 0.71
N ARG A 24 -9.11 9.14 1.04
CA ARG A 24 -8.57 10.24 0.22
C ARG A 24 -7.38 9.81 -0.63
N LEU A 25 -6.66 8.76 -0.23
CA LEU A 25 -5.53 8.23 -0.99
C LEU A 25 -5.95 7.01 -1.82
N PRO A 26 -5.84 7.07 -3.16
CA PRO A 26 -6.17 5.93 -3.98
C PRO A 26 -5.11 4.83 -3.82
N GLY A 27 -5.56 3.59 -3.60
CA GLY A 27 -4.73 2.39 -3.61
C GLY A 27 -4.26 1.91 -2.23
N ALA A 28 -3.34 0.94 -2.24
CA ALA A 28 -2.86 0.30 -1.02
C ALA A 28 -1.70 1.07 -0.38
N ARG A 29 -1.63 1.08 0.95
CA ARG A 29 -0.58 1.75 1.72
C ARG A 29 -0.02 0.86 2.81
N THR A 30 1.30 0.87 2.98
CA THR A 30 1.93 0.14 4.07
C THR A 30 1.69 0.84 5.41
N VAL A 31 1.90 0.14 6.53
CA VAL A 31 1.91 0.77 7.86
C VAL A 31 2.87 1.95 7.91
N GLY A 32 4.05 1.82 7.28
CA GLY A 32 5.05 2.89 7.20
C GLY A 32 4.55 4.11 6.44
N ASP A 33 3.92 3.91 5.28
CA ASP A 33 3.33 5.00 4.51
C ASP A 33 2.28 5.76 5.35
N ILE A 34 1.38 5.02 6.00
CA ILE A 34 0.28 5.58 6.80
C ILE A 34 0.82 6.32 8.03
N SER A 35 1.80 5.74 8.73
CA SER A 35 2.47 6.34 9.89
C SER A 35 3.17 7.64 9.50
N HIS A 36 3.88 7.65 8.37
CA HIS A 36 4.54 8.86 7.87
C HIS A 36 3.54 9.99 7.55
N ILE A 37 2.41 9.65 6.90
CA ILE A 37 1.39 10.62 6.50
C ILE A 37 0.61 11.18 7.69
N THR A 38 0.27 10.32 8.65
CA THR A 38 -0.56 10.70 9.81
C THR A 38 0.24 11.24 10.99
N GLY A 39 1.56 11.03 11.01
CA GLY A 39 2.42 11.40 12.14
C GLY A 39 2.30 10.45 13.35
N TYR A 40 1.45 9.43 13.28
CA TYR A 40 1.36 8.41 14.32
C TYR A 40 2.58 7.48 14.31
N SER A 41 2.93 6.93 15.48
CA SER A 41 3.97 5.90 15.56
C SER A 41 3.56 4.65 14.80
N ILE A 42 4.53 3.93 14.23
CA ILE A 42 4.32 2.64 13.53
C ILE A 42 3.49 1.66 14.36
N ALA A 43 3.75 1.58 15.67
CA ALA A 43 3.02 0.69 16.57
C ALA A 43 1.55 1.09 16.73
N ALA A 44 1.26 2.38 16.90
CA ALA A 44 -0.11 2.89 16.99
C ALA A 44 -0.87 2.70 15.67
N THR A 45 -0.21 2.99 14.54
CA THR A 45 -0.77 2.78 13.20
C THR A 45 -1.09 1.31 12.95
N ALA A 46 -0.17 0.39 13.30
CA ALA A 46 -0.39 -1.05 13.15
C ALA A 46 -1.56 -1.55 13.99
N ALA A 47 -1.66 -1.11 15.26
CA ALA A 47 -2.75 -1.47 16.15
C ALA A 47 -4.11 -0.97 15.64
N ALA A 48 -4.16 0.27 15.14
CA ALA A 48 -5.36 0.85 14.54
C ALA A 48 -5.78 0.10 13.27
N LEU A 49 -4.85 -0.24 12.38
CA LEU A 49 -5.14 -1.00 11.16
C LEU A 49 -5.64 -2.42 11.46
N ASP A 50 -5.06 -3.08 12.45
CA ASP A 50 -5.54 -4.40 12.87
C ASP A 50 -6.96 -4.33 13.45
N TRP A 51 -7.25 -3.29 14.23
CA TRP A 51 -8.60 -3.03 14.74
C TRP A 51 -9.61 -2.76 13.61
N LEU A 52 -9.23 -1.96 12.61
CA LEU A 52 -10.05 -1.66 11.43
C LEU A 52 -10.30 -2.89 10.56
N GLU A 53 -9.31 -3.75 10.41
CA GLU A 53 -9.41 -4.98 9.63
C GLU A 53 -10.34 -5.99 10.29
N ARG A 54 -10.24 -6.18 11.62
CA ARG A 54 -11.19 -7.02 12.37
C ARG A 54 -12.64 -6.53 12.23
N ARG A 55 -12.84 -5.23 11.99
CA ARG A 55 -14.15 -4.62 11.71
C ARG A 55 -14.54 -4.59 10.24
N GLY A 56 -13.70 -5.14 9.36
CA GLY A 56 -13.94 -5.20 7.92
C GLY A 56 -13.91 -3.85 7.21
N SER A 57 -13.36 -2.80 7.83
CA SER A 57 -13.28 -1.47 7.21
C SER A 57 -12.10 -1.34 6.25
N VAL A 58 -11.03 -2.10 6.51
CA VAL A 58 -9.85 -2.23 5.65
C VAL A 58 -9.52 -3.69 5.44
N ARG A 59 -8.69 -4.00 4.45
CA ARG A 59 -8.16 -5.34 4.22
C ARG A 59 -6.67 -5.31 3.93
N ARG A 60 -5.95 -6.34 4.37
CA ARG A 60 -4.56 -6.60 3.98
C ARG A 60 -4.50 -7.04 2.52
N VAL A 61 -3.49 -6.56 1.81
CA VAL A 61 -3.17 -6.97 0.43
C VAL A 61 -1.67 -7.15 0.25
N GLY A 62 -1.31 -8.04 -0.68
CA GLY A 62 0.06 -8.15 -1.17
C GLY A 62 0.44 -6.90 -1.95
N ALA A 63 1.61 -6.36 -1.63
CA ALA A 63 2.15 -5.17 -2.25
C ALA A 63 3.66 -5.34 -2.52
N TRP A 64 4.21 -4.35 -3.22
CA TRP A 64 5.59 -4.32 -3.66
C TRP A 64 6.33 -3.12 -3.09
N ALA A 65 7.59 -3.34 -2.75
CA ALA A 65 8.56 -2.30 -2.45
C ALA A 65 9.87 -2.55 -3.20
N ILE A 66 10.56 -1.47 -3.56
CA ILE A 66 11.85 -1.54 -4.25
C ILE A 66 12.98 -1.67 -3.23
N THR A 67 14.04 -2.41 -3.58
CA THR A 67 15.24 -2.46 -2.74
C THR A 67 16.03 -1.14 -2.81
N ALA A 68 16.89 -0.89 -1.83
CA ALA A 68 17.79 0.26 -1.83
C ALA A 68 18.71 0.27 -3.07
N ALA A 69 19.17 -0.90 -3.51
CA ALA A 69 19.99 -1.04 -4.71
C ALA A 69 19.21 -0.61 -5.97
N THR A 70 17.97 -1.08 -6.13
CA THR A 70 17.10 -0.68 -7.24
C THR A 70 16.82 0.83 -7.22
N ARG A 71 16.62 1.42 -6.04
CA ARG A 71 16.44 2.87 -5.87
C ARG A 71 17.66 3.66 -6.35
N SER A 72 18.84 3.21 -5.95
CA SER A 72 20.11 3.83 -6.35
C SER A 72 20.32 3.73 -7.86
N GLU A 73 20.08 2.55 -8.43
CA GLU A 73 20.21 2.32 -9.87
C GLU A 73 19.21 3.16 -10.68
N LEU A 74 17.94 3.22 -10.27
CA LEU A 74 16.95 4.08 -10.93
C LEU A 74 17.38 5.55 -10.94
N SER A 75 18.08 6.00 -9.90
CA SER A 75 18.49 7.40 -9.76
C SER A 75 19.79 7.73 -10.50
N THR A 76 20.66 6.74 -10.72
CA THR A 76 22.01 6.94 -11.28
C THR A 76 22.19 6.41 -12.69
N ARG A 77 21.46 5.34 -13.04
CA ARG A 77 21.53 4.62 -14.32
C ARG A 77 20.13 4.16 -14.77
N PRO A 78 19.15 5.07 -14.94
CA PRO A 78 17.80 4.70 -15.32
C PRO A 78 17.71 3.97 -16.69
N GLU A 79 18.70 4.14 -17.56
CA GLU A 79 18.82 3.49 -18.86
C GLU A 79 19.00 1.96 -18.79
N THR A 80 19.40 1.39 -17.64
CA THR A 80 19.55 -0.07 -17.47
C THR A 80 18.21 -0.80 -17.38
N PHE A 81 17.13 -0.06 -17.15
CA PHE A 81 15.78 -0.59 -17.09
C PHE A 81 15.09 -0.42 -18.45
N SER A 82 14.36 -1.46 -18.88
CA SER A 82 13.42 -1.32 -19.99
C SER A 82 12.35 -0.27 -19.66
N TYR A 83 11.63 0.20 -20.68
CA TYR A 83 10.56 1.19 -20.49
C TYR A 83 9.56 0.77 -19.38
N LEU A 84 8.98 -0.44 -19.49
CA LEU A 84 8.01 -0.90 -18.49
C LEU A 84 8.63 -1.16 -17.11
N GLN A 85 9.90 -1.58 -17.05
CA GLN A 85 10.61 -1.70 -15.78
C GLN A 85 10.78 -0.34 -15.10
N ARG A 86 11.16 0.70 -15.86
CA ARG A 86 11.23 2.07 -15.33
C ARG A 86 9.88 2.55 -14.84
N VAL A 87 8.81 2.33 -15.61
CA VAL A 87 7.44 2.69 -15.20
C VAL A 87 7.10 2.04 -13.87
N ALA A 88 7.29 0.71 -13.75
CA ALA A 88 6.97 -0.02 -12.52
C ALA A 88 7.78 0.48 -11.32
N VAL A 89 9.11 0.57 -11.45
CA VAL A 89 9.98 1.00 -10.34
C VAL A 89 9.73 2.47 -9.97
N THR A 90 9.47 3.34 -10.96
CA THR A 90 9.16 4.76 -10.71
C THR A 90 7.81 4.90 -10.01
N ALA A 91 6.80 4.16 -10.43
CA ALA A 91 5.49 4.19 -9.79
C ALA A 91 5.56 3.73 -8.33
N LEU A 92 6.33 2.67 -8.03
CA LEU A 92 6.59 2.20 -6.67
C LEU A 92 7.37 3.21 -5.83
N TYR A 93 8.36 3.87 -6.45
CA TYR A 93 9.28 4.73 -5.73
C TYR A 93 8.75 6.15 -5.51
N ARG A 94 8.33 6.81 -6.59
CA ARG A 94 8.01 8.24 -6.62
C ARG A 94 6.52 8.52 -6.54
N CYS A 95 5.69 7.62 -7.06
CA CYS A 95 4.25 7.83 -7.10
C CYS A 95 3.52 7.19 -5.91
N GLY A 96 4.21 6.39 -5.09
CA GLY A 96 3.61 5.71 -3.94
C GLY A 96 2.62 4.60 -4.32
N ALA A 97 2.68 4.10 -5.55
CA ALA A 97 1.92 2.91 -5.92
C ALA A 97 2.47 1.69 -5.16
N ARG A 98 1.61 0.71 -4.88
CA ARG A 98 1.98 -0.47 -4.10
C ARG A 98 1.54 -1.79 -4.74
N THR A 99 0.58 -1.78 -5.67
CA THR A 99 0.10 -2.99 -6.37
C THR A 99 0.31 -2.89 -7.88
N GLY A 100 0.33 -4.03 -8.57
CA GLY A 100 0.43 -4.05 -10.03
C GLY A 100 -0.73 -3.34 -10.71
N ASP A 101 -1.94 -3.51 -10.19
CA ASP A 101 -3.14 -2.86 -10.75
C ASP A 101 -3.10 -1.34 -10.56
N GLU A 102 -2.60 -0.86 -9.41
CA GLU A 102 -2.43 0.58 -9.15
C GLU A 102 -1.39 1.20 -10.09
N ILE A 103 -0.29 0.48 -10.35
CA ILE A 103 0.74 0.92 -11.31
C ILE A 103 0.14 0.98 -12.71
N ALA A 104 -0.56 -0.08 -13.14
CA ALA A 104 -1.16 -0.19 -14.46
C ALA A 104 -2.18 0.95 -14.71
N TRP A 105 -3.10 1.15 -13.77
CA TRP A 105 -4.10 2.22 -13.84
C TRP A 105 -3.46 3.61 -13.93
N ARG A 106 -2.45 3.90 -13.10
CA ARG A 106 -1.79 5.22 -13.11
C ARG A 106 -0.93 5.47 -14.34
N ALA A 107 -0.31 4.42 -14.86
CA ALA A 107 0.57 4.53 -16.02
C ALA A 107 -0.16 4.41 -17.35
N GLY A 108 -1.45 4.02 -17.35
CA GLY A 108 -2.18 3.71 -18.59
C GLY A 108 -1.66 2.44 -19.26
N GLU A 109 -1.08 1.53 -18.48
CA GLU A 109 -0.42 0.32 -18.97
C GLU A 109 -1.31 -0.91 -18.76
N SER A 110 -1.02 -1.97 -19.51
CA SER A 110 -1.64 -3.29 -19.33
C SER A 110 -1.31 -3.88 -17.95
N ALA A 111 -2.35 -4.19 -17.16
CA ALA A 111 -2.17 -4.83 -15.86
C ALA A 111 -1.37 -6.13 -15.96
N THR A 112 -1.68 -6.96 -16.97
CA THR A 112 -0.97 -8.21 -17.24
C THR A 112 0.54 -7.99 -17.44
N ASP A 113 0.92 -6.98 -18.22
CA ASP A 113 2.33 -6.72 -18.52
C ASP A 113 3.06 -6.10 -17.33
N VAL A 114 2.40 -5.23 -16.57
CA VAL A 114 2.92 -4.73 -15.30
C VAL A 114 3.16 -5.87 -14.31
N HIS A 115 2.21 -6.80 -14.14
CA HIS A 115 2.39 -7.95 -13.25
C HIS A 115 3.53 -8.86 -13.70
N ARG A 116 3.70 -9.10 -15.01
CA ARG A 116 4.85 -9.84 -15.56
C ARG A 116 6.18 -9.16 -15.24
N VAL A 117 6.25 -7.83 -15.40
CA VAL A 117 7.45 -7.05 -15.08
C VAL A 117 7.75 -7.09 -13.59
N LEU A 118 6.76 -6.95 -12.72
CA LEU A 118 6.93 -7.05 -11.27
C LEU A 118 7.43 -8.43 -10.86
N ALA A 119 6.88 -9.50 -11.43
CA ALA A 119 7.34 -10.86 -11.20
C ALA A 119 8.80 -11.06 -11.66
N TRP A 120 9.19 -10.47 -12.80
CA TRP A 120 10.58 -10.47 -13.26
C TRP A 120 11.50 -9.73 -12.29
N LEU A 121 11.14 -8.49 -11.90
CA LEU A 121 11.93 -7.67 -10.99
C LEU A 121 12.08 -8.34 -9.61
N TYR A 122 11.03 -9.00 -9.11
CA TYR A 122 11.08 -9.78 -7.89
C TYR A 122 12.04 -10.97 -7.98
N ARG A 123 11.96 -11.77 -9.06
CA ARG A 123 12.89 -12.89 -9.31
C ARG A 123 14.36 -12.44 -9.35
N HIS A 124 14.62 -11.23 -9.85
CA HIS A 124 15.96 -10.64 -9.91
C HIS A 124 16.31 -9.82 -8.66
N ARG A 125 15.61 -10.02 -7.54
CA ARG A 125 15.87 -9.37 -6.23
C ARG A 125 15.86 -7.84 -6.29
N ARG A 126 15.16 -7.26 -7.27
CA ARG A 126 14.98 -5.80 -7.40
C ARG A 126 13.81 -5.29 -6.55
N LEU A 127 12.86 -6.18 -6.24
CA LEU A 127 11.69 -5.92 -5.40
C LEU A 127 11.61 -6.93 -4.26
N TYR A 128 10.80 -6.61 -3.26
CA TYR A 128 10.35 -7.54 -2.24
C TYR A 128 8.86 -7.33 -1.95
N HIS A 129 8.22 -8.40 -1.45
CA HIS A 129 6.84 -8.36 -1.01
C HIS A 129 6.71 -7.61 0.32
N VAL A 130 5.67 -6.80 0.42
CA VAL A 130 5.25 -6.14 1.66
C VAL A 130 3.75 -6.30 1.85
N THR A 131 3.30 -6.17 3.09
CA THR A 131 1.87 -6.06 3.40
C THR A 131 1.46 -4.61 3.33
N ALA A 132 0.38 -4.35 2.60
CA ALA A 132 -0.28 -3.05 2.56
C ALA A 132 -1.76 -3.19 2.93
N TYR A 133 -2.40 -2.06 3.17
CA TYR A 133 -3.79 -1.93 3.56
C TYR A 133 -4.51 -1.02 2.57
N GLN A 134 -5.75 -1.38 2.26
CA GLN A 134 -6.67 -0.52 1.52
C GLN A 134 -8.07 -0.66 2.07
N LEU A 135 -8.95 0.28 1.73
CA LEU A 135 -10.36 0.18 2.08
C LEU A 135 -10.93 -1.14 1.57
N ALA A 136 -11.73 -1.79 2.41
CA ALA A 136 -12.58 -2.86 1.93
C ALA A 136 -13.61 -2.23 0.98
N SER A 137 -13.67 -2.71 -0.26
CA SER A 137 -14.81 -2.38 -1.12
C SER A 137 -16.07 -2.80 -0.38
N LYS A 138 -17.09 -1.92 -0.28
CA LYS A 138 -18.42 -2.38 0.12
C LYS A 138 -18.72 -3.58 -0.76
N LYS A 139 -19.04 -4.74 -0.17
CA LYS A 139 -19.77 -5.74 -0.95
C LYS A 139 -20.94 -4.98 -1.55
N GLU A 140 -21.05 -4.91 -2.87
CA GLU A 140 -22.35 -4.68 -3.46
C GLU A 140 -23.29 -5.67 -2.75
N PRO A 141 -24.44 -5.22 -2.24
CA PRO A 141 -25.45 -6.18 -1.82
C PRO A 141 -25.64 -7.11 -3.01
N ALA A 142 -25.49 -8.42 -2.79
CA ALA A 142 -25.75 -9.41 -3.80
C ALA A 142 -27.04 -8.99 -4.50
N SER A 143 -26.96 -8.72 -5.80
CA SER A 143 -28.11 -8.41 -6.63
C SER A 143 -29.12 -9.51 -6.36
N TRP A 144 -30.21 -9.17 -5.68
CA TRP A 144 -31.36 -10.04 -5.61
C TRP A 144 -31.87 -10.19 -7.03
N ASP A 145 -32.08 -11.44 -7.42
CA ASP A 145 -32.67 -11.89 -8.67
C ASP A 145 -33.76 -10.93 -9.17
N GLN A 146 -33.64 -10.52 -10.44
CA GLN A 146 -34.77 -10.14 -11.30
C GLN A 146 -34.57 -10.71 -12.68
#